data_AF-A0AAJ0BK33-F1
#
_entry.id   AF-A0AAJ0BK33-F1
#
_cell.length_a   1.000
_cell.length_b   1.000
_cell.length_c   1.000
_cell.angle_alpha   90.00
_cell.angle_beta   90.00
_cell.angle_gamma   90.00
#
_symmetry.space_group_name_H-M   'P 1'
#
loop_
_entity.id
_entity.type
_entity.pdbx_description
1 polymer ?
#
loop_
_entity_poly.entity_id
_entity_poly.type
_entity_poly.pdbx_seq_one_letter_code
_entity_poly.pdbx_strand_id
1 'polypeptide(L)' 'MKLIVAITTTLLVSLVSAGVVITPIRQDQVVTKNSDDCYFGVTTPQGCGPLRT' A
#
# COMPACT_ATOMS: atom_id res chain seq x y z
N MET A 1 -14.12 32.55 4.44
CA MET A 1 -13.88 31.98 3.09
C MET A 1 -12.39 31.83 2.77
N LYS A 2 -11.57 32.90 2.75
CA LYS A 2 -10.13 32.82 2.42
C LYS A 2 -9.31 31.85 3.28
N LEU A 3 -9.61 31.77 4.58
CA LEU A 3 -8.88 30.94 5.54
C LEU A 3 -9.15 29.43 5.35
N ILE A 4 -10.39 29.08 4.99
CA ILE A 4 -10.76 27.69 4.67
C ILE A 4 -10.03 27.22 3.41
N VAL A 5 -9.98 28.08 2.38
CA VAL A 5 -9.26 27.79 1.13
C VAL A 5 -7.75 27.58 1.38
N ALA A 6 -7.14 28.37 2.28
CA ALA A 6 -5.72 28.21 2.61
C ALA A 6 -5.41 26.90 3.35
N ILE A 7 -6.32 26.45 4.22
CA ILE A 7 -6.14 25.19 4.97
C ILE A 7 -6.33 23.98 4.04
N THR A 8 -7.32 24.01 3.14
CA THR A 8 -7.56 22.88 2.24
C THR A 8 -6.45 22.72 1.21
N THR A 9 -5.89 23.81 0.68
CA THR A 9 -4.78 23.73 -0.28
C THR A 9 -3.49 23.21 0.34
N THR A 10 -3.15 23.65 1.56
CA THR A 10 -1.96 23.16 2.27
C THR A 10 -2.06 21.67 2.61
N LEU A 11 -3.24 21.18 3.00
CA LEU A 11 -3.47 19.75 3.26
C LEU A 11 -3.39 18.89 1.99
N LEU A 12 -3.90 19.38 0.85
CA LEU A 12 -3.85 18.63 -0.40
C LEU A 12 -2.41 18.49 -0.93
N VAL A 13 -1.59 19.53 -0.77
CA VAL A 13 -0.17 19.49 -1.17
C VAL A 13 0.61 18.46 -0.34
N SER A 14 0.35 18.32 0.96
CA SER A 14 1.04 17.33 1.80
C SER A 14 0.64 15.88 1.47
N LEU A 15 -0.60 15.65 1.05
CA LEU A 15 -1.06 14.34 0.56
C LEU A 15 -0.43 13.96 -0.79
N VAL A 16 -0.32 14.92 -1.73
CA VAL A 16 0.32 14.68 -3.04
C VAL A 16 1.82 14.41 -2.90
N SER A 17 2.48 15.02 -1.91
CA SER A 17 3.88 14.75 -1.59
C SER A 17 4.10 13.39 -0.90
N ALA A 18 3.04 12.71 -0.44
CA ALA A 18 3.16 11.39 0.14
C ALA A 18 3.37 10.37 -1.00
N GLY A 19 4.62 9.96 -1.19
CA GLY A 19 4.95 8.90 -2.15
C GLY A 19 4.26 7.58 -1.76
N VAL A 20 3.87 6.79 -2.76
CA VAL A 20 3.39 5.42 -2.53
C VAL A 20 4.57 4.58 -2.07
N VAL A 21 4.59 4.21 -0.79
CA VAL A 21 5.58 3.25 -0.27
C VAL A 21 5.11 1.85 -0.64
N ILE A 22 5.76 1.25 -1.63
CA ILE A 22 5.55 -0.16 -1.96
C ILE A 22 6.42 -0.98 -1.02
N THR A 23 5.81 -1.67 -0.06
CA THR A 23 6.50 -2.65 0.78
C THR A 23 6.66 -3.95 0.00
N PRO A 24 7.87 -4.31 -0.46
CA PRO A 24 8.06 -5.53 -1.23
C PRO A 24 7.85 -6.75 -0.35
N ILE A 25 7.16 -7.77 -0.90
CA ILE A 25 7.10 -9.09 -0.27
C ILE A 25 8.41 -9.80 -0.59
N ARG A 26 9.05 -10.30 0.46
CA ARG A 26 10.26 -11.13 0.45
C ARG A 26 9.90 -12.59 0.73
N GLN A 27 10.78 -13.50 0.35
CA GLN A 27 10.55 -14.95 0.41
C GLN A 27 10.21 -15.45 1.82
N ASP A 28 10.82 -14.86 2.85
CA ASP A 28 10.61 -15.19 4.27
C ASP A 28 9.26 -14.72 4.82
N GLN A 29 8.54 -13.88 4.06
CA GLN A 29 7.22 -13.37 4.40
C GLN A 29 6.08 -14.17 3.75
N VAL A 30 6.43 -15.11 2.86
CA VAL A 30 5.47 -15.94 2.13
C VAL A 30 5.00 -17.09 3.00
N VAL A 31 3.69 -17.28 3.08
CA VAL A 31 3.07 -18.43 3.74
C VAL A 31 2.47 -19.39 2.73
N THR A 32 2.19 -20.61 3.16
CA THR A 32 1.52 -21.62 2.34
C THR A 32 0.13 -21.11 1.92
N LYS A 33 -0.16 -21.26 0.62
CA LYS A 33 -1.40 -20.79 0.00
C LYS A 33 -2.52 -21.83 0.13
N ASN A 34 -3.71 -21.40 0.52
CA ASN A 34 -4.95 -22.18 0.51
C ASN A 34 -5.80 -21.91 -0.75
N SER A 35 -6.80 -22.75 -1.00
CA SER A 35 -7.69 -22.62 -2.17
C SER A 35 -8.46 -21.30 -2.22
N ASP A 36 -8.76 -20.72 -1.05
CA ASP A 36 -9.51 -19.46 -0.90
C ASP A 36 -8.60 -18.22 -0.78
N ASP A 37 -7.28 -18.40 -0.88
CA ASP A 37 -6.33 -17.29 -0.84
C ASP A 37 -6.28 -16.54 -2.18
N CYS A 38 -5.53 -15.44 -2.20
CA CYS A 38 -5.48 -14.53 -3.33
C CYS A 38 -5.17 -15.21 -4.66
N TYR A 39 -6.03 -14.96 -5.64
CA TYR A 39 -5.93 -15.57 -6.96
C TYR A 39 -4.57 -15.28 -7.64
N PHE A 40 -4.10 -14.03 -7.58
CA PHE A 40 -2.82 -13.60 -8.11
C PHE A 40 -1.80 -13.29 -7.00
N GLY A 41 -0.52 -13.60 -7.27
CA GLY A 41 0.59 -13.29 -6.37
C GLY A 41 0.81 -14.34 -5.27
N VAL A 42 1.53 -13.93 -4.23
CA VAL A 42 1.84 -14.74 -3.05
C VAL A 42 1.02 -14.28 -1.85
N THR A 43 0.72 -15.23 -0.95
CA THR A 43 0.03 -14.95 0.31
C THR A 43 1.05 -14.61 1.39
N THR A 44 0.75 -13.60 2.18
CA THR A 44 1.44 -13.25 3.42
C THR A 44 0.41 -13.10 4.54
N PRO A 45 0.82 -13.09 5.82
CA PRO A 45 -0.11 -12.85 6.92
C PRO A 45 -0.78 -11.46 6.88
N GLN A 46 -0.24 -10.52 6.12
CA GLN A 46 -0.76 -9.15 5.99
C GLN A 46 -1.66 -8.96 4.77
N GLY A 47 -1.87 -10.02 3.99
CA GLY A 47 -2.58 -9.98 2.71
C GLY A 47 -1.70 -10.47 1.58
N CYS A 48 -1.96 -9.97 0.37
CA CYS A 48 -1.37 -10.54 -0.83
C CYS A 48 -0.76 -9.49 -1.74
N GLY A 49 0.20 -9.94 -2.53
CA GLY A 49 0.83 -9.10 -3.52
C GLY A 49 1.87 -9.85 -4.34
N PRO A 50 2.54 -9.14 -5.26
CA PRO A 50 3.62 -9.70 -6.04
C PRO A 50 4.87 -9.89 -5.17
N LEU A 51 5.47 -11.07 -5.26
CA LEU A 51 6.83 -11.30 -4.74
C LEU A 51 7.81 -10.42 -5.52
N ARG A 52 8.74 -9.77 -4.82
CA ARG A 52 9.81 -8.97 -5.43
C ARG A 52 11.15 -9.59 -5.03
N THR A 53 11.98 -9.87 -6.04
CA THR A 53 13.35 -10.42 -5.90
C THR A 53 14.32 -9.33 -5.48
#